data_AF-A0A511MJQ6-F1
#
_entry.id   AF-A0A511MJQ6-F1
#
_cell.length_a   1.000
_cell.length_b   1.000
_cell.length_c   1.000
_cell.angle_alpha   90.00
_cell.angle_beta   90.00
_cell.angle_gamma   90.00
#
_symmetry.space_group_name_H-M   'P 1'
#
loop_
_entity.id
_entity.type
_entity.pdbx_description
1 polymer ?
#
loop_
_entity_poly.entity_id
_entity_poly.type
_entity_poly.pdbx_seq_one_letter_code
_entity_poly.pdbx_strand_id
1 'polypeptide(L)'
;MADCGCGCGCGPWIKLSHCGVGMHDGANQLVKVVCPSRFCMKWVPLVAGKIGWHEGQVPGVCPFIGTRVVDDTTDIDPDYFAKMRTKREA
;
A
#
# COMPACT_ATOMS: atom_id res chain seq x y z
N MET A 1 2.93 16.62 21.40
CA MET A 1 4.41 16.47 21.41
C MET A 1 4.69 14.97 21.46
N ALA A 2 5.76 14.56 20.76
CA ALA A 2 6.04 13.24 20.19
C ALA A 2 5.76 12.00 21.04
N ASP A 3 5.40 10.90 20.37
CA ASP A 3 6.17 9.67 20.56
C ASP A 3 6.50 9.05 19.19
N CYS A 4 7.68 9.38 18.69
CA CYS A 4 8.35 8.58 17.68
C CYS A 4 9.80 8.43 18.13
N GLY A 5 9.98 7.67 19.22
CA GLY A 5 11.29 7.14 19.60
C GLY A 5 11.72 6.10 18.55
N CYS A 6 12.94 6.28 18.01
CA CYS A 6 13.56 5.48 16.93
C CYS A 6 12.98 5.65 15.51
N GLY A 7 13.42 6.70 14.80
CA GLY A 7 13.93 6.64 13.40
C GLY A 7 13.08 6.07 12.25
N CYS A 8 11.87 5.56 12.49
CA CYS A 8 11.09 4.80 11.52
C CYS A 8 9.88 5.60 11.03
N GLY A 9 10.06 6.37 9.95
CA GLY A 9 9.03 6.68 8.95
C GLY A 9 7.61 7.00 9.45
N CYS A 10 7.49 7.84 10.48
CA CYS A 10 6.24 8.16 11.16
C CYS A 10 5.28 8.95 10.24
N GLY A 11 4.31 8.26 9.66
CA GLY A 11 3.25 8.82 8.83
C GLY A 11 2.21 7.74 8.52
N PRO A 12 0.99 8.11 8.08
CA PRO A 12 -0.01 7.12 7.70
C PRO A 12 0.55 6.22 6.59
N TRP A 13 0.33 4.92 6.73
CA TRP A 13 0.76 3.91 5.77
C TRP A 13 -0.35 2.90 5.49
N ILE A 14 -0.30 2.31 4.31
CA ILE A 14 -1.18 1.22 3.88
C ILE A 14 -0.35 0.14 3.18
N LYS A 15 -0.87 -1.09 3.15
CA LYS A 15 -0.29 -2.18 2.37
C LYS A 15 -0.67 -2.08 0.90
N LEU A 16 0.18 -2.60 0.01
CA LEU A 16 -0.11 -2.68 -1.42
C LEU A 16 -1.37 -3.51 -1.68
N SER A 17 -1.60 -4.58 -0.93
CA SER A 17 -2.84 -5.36 -0.98
C SER A 17 -4.11 -4.53 -0.73
N HIS A 18 -4.05 -3.45 0.04
CA HIS A 18 -5.20 -2.54 0.24
C HIS A 18 -5.46 -1.62 -0.97
N CYS A 19 -4.45 -1.38 -1.82
CA CYS A 19 -4.62 -0.74 -3.12
C CYS A 19 -5.11 -1.71 -4.19
N GLY A 20 -5.03 -3.02 -3.93
CA GLY A 20 -5.38 -4.10 -4.86
C GLY A 20 -4.28 -4.42 -5.86
N VAL A 21 -3.70 -3.42 -6.51
CA VAL A 21 -2.65 -3.63 -7.52
C VAL A 21 -1.62 -2.49 -7.55
N GLY A 22 -0.37 -2.85 -7.84
CA GLY A 22 0.78 -1.98 -7.98
C GLY A 22 1.56 -2.24 -9.26
N MET A 23 2.38 -1.27 -9.65
CA MET A 23 3.30 -1.38 -10.77
C MET A 23 4.71 -1.08 -10.29
N HIS A 24 5.63 -1.98 -10.63
CA HIS A 24 7.06 -1.85 -10.36
C HIS A 24 7.82 -1.39 -11.61
N ASP A 25 8.93 -0.69 -11.40
CA ASP A 25 9.87 -0.37 -12.47
C ASP A 25 10.88 -1.50 -12.73
N GLY A 26 11.83 -1.27 -13.64
CA GLY A 26 12.88 -2.24 -13.97
C GLY A 26 13.87 -2.54 -12.83
N ALA A 27 13.86 -1.74 -11.76
CA ALA A 27 14.64 -1.96 -10.53
C ALA A 27 13.80 -2.63 -9.43
N ASN A 28 12.60 -3.12 -9.76
CA ASN A 28 11.64 -3.72 -8.84
C ASN A 28 11.22 -2.76 -7.72
N GLN A 29 11.23 -1.44 -7.96
CA GLN A 29 10.70 -0.44 -7.05
C GLN A 29 9.23 -0.17 -7.37
N LEU A 30 8.38 -0.10 -6.35
CA LEU A 30 6.97 0.23 -6.53
C LEU A 30 6.82 1.71 -6.92
N VAL A 31 6.29 1.97 -8.13
CA VAL A 31 6.22 3.32 -8.71
C VAL A 31 4.80 3.84 -8.92
N LYS A 32 3.80 2.96 -9.03
CA LYS A 32 2.38 3.33 -9.14
C LYS A 32 1.51 2.33 -8.41
N VAL A 33 0.34 2.81 -7.97
CA VAL A 33 -0.72 1.97 -7.39
C VAL A 33 -2.07 2.41 -7.91
N VAL A 34 -3.09 1.55 -7.80
CA VAL A 34 -4.47 2.02 -7.87
C VAL A 34 -4.80 2.75 -6.56
N CYS A 35 -5.31 3.98 -6.67
CA CYS A 35 -5.72 4.73 -5.49
C CYS A 35 -6.82 3.97 -4.72
N PRO A 36 -6.66 3.74 -3.41
CA PRO A 36 -7.63 2.96 -2.62
C PRO A 36 -8.96 3.70 -2.41
N SER A 37 -9.01 5.00 -2.70
CA SER A 37 -10.26 5.75 -2.70
C SER A 37 -11.19 5.26 -3.81
N ARG A 38 -12.42 4.88 -3.42
CA ARG A 38 -13.51 4.56 -4.36
C ARG A 38 -13.89 5.73 -5.27
N PHE A 39 -13.55 6.96 -4.89
CA PHE A 39 -13.80 8.15 -5.70
C PHE A 39 -12.65 8.50 -6.64
N CYS A 40 -11.59 7.68 -6.68
CA CYS A 40 -10.47 7.86 -7.59
C CYS A 40 -10.31 6.64 -8.51
N MET A 41 -10.17 5.44 -7.93
CA MET A 41 -10.04 4.13 -8.61
C MET A 41 -9.21 4.15 -9.91
N LYS A 42 -8.12 4.92 -9.91
CA LYS A 42 -7.22 5.09 -11.05
C LYS A 42 -5.78 4.89 -10.63
N TRP A 43 -4.93 4.64 -11.60
CA TRP A 43 -3.48 4.58 -11.39
C TRP A 43 -2.95 5.96 -10.96
N VAL A 44 -2.25 5.98 -9.84
CA VAL A 44 -1.63 7.18 -9.27
C VAL A 44 -0.15 6.94 -9.01
N PRO A 45 0.70 7.96 -9.22
CA PRO A 45 2.14 7.82 -9.00
C PRO A 45 2.44 7.72 -7.50
N LEU A 46 3.50 6.99 -7.17
CA LEU A 46 4.16 7.12 -5.88
C LEU A 46 5.30 8.13 -5.97
N VAL A 47 5.29 9.12 -5.09
CA VAL A 47 6.36 10.11 -4.91
C VAL A 47 7.04 9.81 -3.58
N ALA A 48 8.30 9.40 -3.62
CA ALA A 48 9.04 8.92 -2.44
C ALA A 48 8.27 7.83 -1.65
N GLY A 49 7.69 6.86 -2.36
CA GLY A 49 6.92 5.76 -1.78
C GLY A 49 5.56 6.14 -1.19
N LYS A 50 5.10 7.37 -1.41
CA LYS A 50 3.80 7.89 -0.94
C LYS A 50 2.89 8.19 -2.11
N ILE A 51 1.59 8.03 -1.93
CA ILE A 51 0.60 8.38 -2.95
C ILE A 51 0.74 9.86 -3.32
N GLY A 52 1.10 10.11 -4.57
CA GLY A 52 1.28 11.44 -5.11
C GLY A 52 -0.04 12.17 -5.34
N TRP A 53 0.06 13.46 -5.60
CA TRP A 53 -1.09 14.29 -5.95
C TRP A 53 -1.80 13.75 -7.19
N HIS A 54 -3.13 13.76 -7.16
CA HIS A 54 -3.99 13.38 -8.28
C HIS A 54 -5.40 13.93 -8.07
N GLU A 55 -6.12 14.11 -9.17
CA GLU A 55 -7.54 14.50 -9.14
C GLU A 55 -8.44 13.28 -8.95
N GLY A 56 -9.51 13.42 -8.15
CA GLY A 56 -10.57 12.43 -8.03
C GLY A 56 -11.67 12.61 -9.08
N GLN A 57 -12.66 11.72 -9.06
CA GLN A 57 -13.92 11.87 -9.79
C GLN A 57 -14.87 12.88 -9.13
N VAL A 58 -14.66 13.13 -7.82
CA VAL A 58 -15.43 14.10 -7.04
C VAL A 58 -14.55 15.29 -6.66
N PRO A 59 -15.13 16.50 -6.50
CA PRO A 59 -14.38 17.66 -6.02
C PRO A 59 -13.77 17.41 -4.64
N GLY A 60 -12.53 17.88 -4.45
CA GLY A 60 -11.81 17.79 -3.17
C GLY A 60 -10.46 17.10 -3.28
N VAL A 61 -9.68 17.19 -2.20
CA VAL A 61 -8.36 16.55 -2.09
C VAL A 61 -8.55 15.11 -1.63
N CYS A 62 -7.98 14.15 -2.38
CA CYS A 62 -8.01 12.75 -1.99
C CYS A 62 -7.28 12.55 -0.64
N PRO A 63 -7.93 11.92 0.37
CA PRO A 63 -7.36 11.79 1.72
C PRO A 63 -6.15 10.85 1.79
N PHE A 64 -5.91 10.08 0.72
CA PHE A 64 -4.76 9.18 0.65
C PHE A 64 -3.50 9.85 0.10
N ILE A 65 -3.58 11.09 -0.39
CA ILE A 65 -2.40 11.82 -0.84
C ILE A 65 -1.43 11.97 0.36
N GLY A 66 -0.16 11.60 0.15
CA GLY A 66 0.88 11.61 1.18
C GLY A 66 0.96 10.34 2.06
N THR A 67 0.01 9.40 1.91
CA THR A 67 0.05 8.10 2.60
C THR A 67 1.12 7.20 1.98
N ARG A 68 1.97 6.62 2.82
CA ARG A 68 3.01 5.67 2.39
C ARG A 68 2.38 4.35 1.96
N VAL A 69 2.86 3.78 0.86
CA VAL A 69 2.51 2.40 0.48
C VAL A 69 3.66 1.48 0.84
N VAL A 70 3.34 0.41 1.56
CA VAL A 70 4.26 -0.67 1.92
C VAL A 70 3.93 -1.87 1.05
N ASP A 71 4.92 -2.34 0.28
CA ASP A 71 4.77 -3.52 -0.55
C ASP A 71 4.81 -4.79 0.34
N ASP A 72 3.68 -5.48 0.42
CA ASP A 72 3.48 -6.70 1.20
C ASP A 72 3.44 -7.97 0.32
N THR A 73 3.90 -7.89 -0.93
CA THR A 73 3.92 -9.04 -1.85
C THR A 73 4.86 -10.16 -1.40
N THR A 74 5.80 -9.85 -0.51
CA THR A 74 6.74 -10.81 0.08
C THR A 74 6.38 -11.18 1.53
N ASP A 75 5.31 -10.61 2.10
CA ASP A 75 4.83 -10.89 3.46
C ASP A 75 4.05 -12.22 3.55
N ILE A 76 4.60 -13.31 2.98
CA ILE A 76 3.98 -14.64 3.07
C ILE A 76 4.44 -15.32 4.36
N ASP A 77 3.48 -15.74 5.19
CA ASP A 77 3.75 -16.62 6.34
C ASP A 77 4.40 -17.92 5.84
N PRO A 78 5.62 -18.27 6.27
CA PRO A 78 6.33 -19.45 5.79
C PRO A 78 5.56 -20.76 6.07
N ASP A 79 4.69 -20.76 7.09
CA ASP A 79 3.87 -21.91 7.47
C ASP A 79 2.44 -21.84 6.90
N TYR A 80 2.14 -20.89 6.01
CA TYR A 80 0.80 -20.69 5.46
C TYR A 80 0.19 -21.98 4.88
N PHE A 81 0.97 -22.72 4.09
CA PHE A 81 0.52 -23.98 3.48
C PHE A 81 0.37 -25.12 4.48
N ALA A 82 1.19 -25.15 5.54
CA ALA A 82 1.05 -26.13 6.61
C ALA A 82 -0.28 -25.92 7.36
N LYS A 83 -0.59 -24.67 7.71
CA LYS A 83 -1.85 -24.29 8.39
C LYS A 83 -3.09 -24.59 7.54
N MET A 84 -3.00 -24.45 6.22
CA MET A 84 -4.10 -24.82 5.31
C MET A 84 -4.36 -26.33 5.23
N ARG A 85 -3.32 -27.16 5.32
CA ARG A 85 -3.48 -28.63 5.35
C ARG A 85 -4.18 -29.07 6.63
N THR A 86 -3.74 -28.57 7.78
CA THR A 86 -4.34 -28.90 9.09
C THR A 86 -5.81 -28.51 9.18
N LYS A 87 -6.23 -27.39 8.56
CA LYS A 87 -7.65 -26.97 8.50
C LYS A 87 -8.55 -27.86 7.64
N ARG A 88 -8.00 -28.68 6.74
CA ARG A 88 -8.78 -29.59 5.90
C ARG A 88 -8.98 -30.97 6.52
N GLU A 89 -8.22 -31.29 7.55
CA GLU A 89 -8.20 -32.58 8.25
C GLU A 89 -8.95 -32.55 9.59
N ALA A 90 -9.51 -31.39 9.95
CA ALA A 90 -10.34 -31.14 11.14
C ALA A 90 -11.79 -30.85 10.72
#